data_AF-A0A0C2MZI5-F1
#
_entry.id   AF-A0A0C2MZI5-F1
#
_cell.length_a   1.000
_cell.length_b   1.000
_cell.length_c   1.000
_cell.angle_alpha   90.00
_cell.angle_beta   90.00
_cell.angle_gamma   90.00
#
_symmetry.space_group_name_H-M   'P 1'
#
loop_
_entity.id
_entity.type
_entity.pdbx_description
1 polymer ?
#
loop_
_entity_poly.entity_id
_entity_poly.type
_entity_poly.pdbx_seq_one_letter_code
_entity_poly.pdbx_strand_id
1 'polypeptide(L)'
;MALEVYDFQLQSIDATNNDRQINTINEWAQQLQDVPFRDIFIQPFKDHLSLLIINEYFIRFQWKRQFIERAASVRSFTNIDSNTKQFVMMRRIEYMKYINDKDMKASVVFVPLEENDMYAAVVLPFDDQNVLDLLKRMNVRVL
;
A
#
# COMPACT_ATOMS: atom_id res chain seq x y z
N MET A 1 16.60 -11.39 23.21
CA MET A 1 17.22 -10.82 22.00
C MET A 1 16.21 -10.41 20.92
N ALA A 2 15.47 -11.30 20.25
CA ALA A 2 14.51 -10.85 19.20
C ALA A 2 13.29 -10.08 19.76
N LEU A 3 12.71 -10.55 20.87
CA LEU A 3 11.58 -9.91 21.56
C LEU A 3 11.92 -8.50 22.09
N GLU A 4 13.18 -8.27 22.47
CA GLU A 4 13.62 -7.01 23.08
C GLU A 4 14.03 -5.96 22.05
N VAL A 5 14.42 -6.39 20.85
CA VAL A 5 14.96 -5.50 19.80
C VAL A 5 13.90 -5.05 18.80
N TYR A 6 12.89 -5.88 18.54
CA TYR A 6 11.96 -5.69 17.43
C TYR A 6 10.49 -5.62 17.85
N ASP A 7 10.22 -5.43 19.16
CA ASP A 7 8.86 -5.35 19.73
C ASP A 7 7.94 -6.50 19.26
N PHE A 8 8.49 -7.72 19.18
CA PHE A 8 7.72 -8.90 18.82
C PHE A 8 6.77 -9.26 19.95
N GLN A 9 5.50 -9.43 19.63
CA GLN A 9 4.54 -10.09 20.50
C GLN A 9 4.52 -11.59 20.20
N LEU A 10 4.53 -12.41 21.25
CA LEU A 10 4.42 -13.85 21.13
C LEU A 10 3.00 -14.27 21.51
N GLN A 11 2.25 -14.77 20.53
CA GLN A 11 0.90 -15.30 20.73
C GLN A 11 0.92 -16.82 20.61
N SER A 12 0.48 -17.53 21.66
CA SER A 12 0.28 -18.98 21.58
C SER A 12 -0.96 -19.28 20.75
N ILE A 13 -0.86 -20.26 19.86
CA ILE A 13 -1.97 -20.73 19.01
C ILE A 13 -2.23 -22.21 19.26
N ASP A 14 -3.46 -22.66 19.01
CA ASP A 14 -3.81 -24.08 19.06
C ASP A 14 -3.19 -24.79 17.84
N ALA A 15 -2.26 -25.73 18.03
CA ALA A 15 -1.53 -26.35 16.91
C ALA A 15 -2.38 -27.29 16.04
N THR A 16 -3.58 -27.68 16.48
CA THR A 16 -4.38 -28.73 15.82
C THR A 16 -5.79 -28.28 15.45
N ASN A 17 -6.34 -27.27 16.12
CA ASN A 17 -7.67 -26.75 15.83
C ASN A 17 -7.60 -25.46 15.00
N ASN A 18 -7.87 -25.59 13.70
CA ASN A 18 -7.79 -24.49 12.75
C ASN A 18 -8.75 -23.33 13.06
N ASP A 19 -9.96 -23.61 13.55
CA ASP A 19 -10.93 -22.55 13.89
C ASP A 19 -10.41 -21.71 15.07
N ARG A 20 -9.81 -22.35 16.08
CA ARG A 20 -9.18 -21.65 17.20
C ARG A 20 -7.93 -20.87 16.77
N GLN A 21 -7.15 -21.37 15.81
CA GLN A 21 -6.02 -20.64 15.25
C GLN A 21 -6.47 -19.31 14.62
N ILE A 22 -7.47 -19.37 13.73
CA ILE A 22 -8.02 -18.17 13.07
C ILE A 22 -8.56 -17.19 14.11
N ASN A 23 -9.36 -17.69 15.06
CA ASN A 23 -9.93 -16.85 16.10
C ASN A 23 -8.85 -16.14 16.90
N THR A 24 -7.79 -16.84 17.29
CA THR A 24 -6.65 -16.25 18.03
C THR A 24 -5.98 -15.14 17.21
N ILE A 25 -5.77 -15.34 15.91
CA ILE A 25 -5.12 -14.35 15.05
C ILE A 25 -6.02 -13.13 14.83
N ASN A 26 -7.31 -13.33 14.57
CA ASN A 26 -8.25 -12.22 14.35
C ASN A 26 -8.52 -11.45 15.67
N GLU A 27 -8.56 -12.13 16.82
CA GLU A 27 -8.62 -11.46 18.14
C GLU A 27 -7.38 -10.60 18.38
N TRP A 28 -6.19 -11.10 18.03
CA TRP A 28 -4.96 -10.29 18.06
C TRP A 28 -5.04 -9.08 17.11
N ALA A 29 -5.47 -9.28 15.87
CA ALA A 29 -5.64 -8.21 14.89
C ALA A 29 -6.60 -7.11 15.37
N GLN A 30 -7.65 -7.47 16.11
CA GLN A 30 -8.59 -6.52 16.71
C GLN A 30 -7.97 -5.64 17.80
N GLN A 31 -6.85 -6.05 18.39
CA GLN A 31 -6.12 -5.26 19.40
C GLN A 31 -5.22 -4.19 18.76
N LEU A 32 -4.94 -4.30 17.46
CA LEU A 32 -4.11 -3.33 16.76
C LEU A 32 -4.84 -1.98 16.67
N GLN A 33 -4.20 -0.95 17.21
CA GLN A 33 -4.73 0.40 17.17
C GLN A 33 -4.51 1.01 15.79
N ASP A 34 -5.44 1.87 15.37
CA ASP A 34 -5.40 2.60 14.11
C ASP A 34 -5.39 1.74 12.83
N VAL A 35 -5.59 0.42 12.92
CA VAL A 35 -5.71 -0.46 11.76
C VAL A 35 -7.18 -0.57 11.31
N PRO A 36 -7.50 -0.29 10.02
CA PRO A 36 -8.88 -0.31 9.52
C PRO A 36 -9.42 -1.71 9.21
N PHE A 37 -8.55 -2.71 9.04
CA PHE A 37 -8.94 -4.09 8.73
C PHE A 37 -8.66 -4.98 9.93
N ARG A 38 -9.69 -5.61 10.48
CA ARG A 38 -9.58 -6.39 11.72
C ARG A 38 -9.64 -7.90 11.51
N ASP A 39 -10.13 -8.33 10.35
CA ASP A 39 -10.20 -9.73 9.96
C ASP A 39 -9.10 -10.02 8.93
N ILE A 40 -7.89 -10.31 9.42
CA ILE A 40 -6.73 -10.56 8.56
C ILE A 40 -6.85 -11.92 7.86
N PHE A 41 -7.44 -12.92 8.53
CA PHE A 41 -7.61 -14.27 8.00
C PHE A 41 -9.07 -14.68 7.96
N ILE A 42 -9.55 -14.99 6.75
CA ILE A 42 -10.94 -15.40 6.49
C ILE A 42 -11.03 -16.93 6.27
N GLN A 43 -9.89 -17.61 6.07
CA GLN A 43 -9.84 -19.05 5.83
C GLN A 43 -8.79 -19.74 6.70
N PRO A 44 -9.07 -20.98 7.16
CA PRO A 44 -8.11 -21.78 7.92
C PRO A 44 -6.89 -22.14 7.08
N PHE A 45 -5.74 -22.23 7.75
CA PHE A 45 -4.56 -22.85 7.16
C PHE A 45 -4.85 -24.32 6.88
N LYS A 46 -4.53 -24.78 5.66
CA LYS A 46 -4.78 -26.16 5.25
C LYS A 46 -3.73 -27.14 5.78
N ASP A 47 -2.54 -26.63 6.10
CA ASP A 47 -1.40 -27.40 6.57
C ASP A 47 -1.19 -27.23 8.08
N HIS A 48 -0.44 -28.16 8.69
CA HIS A 48 -0.06 -28.06 10.10
C HIS A 48 0.82 -26.82 10.34
N LEU A 49 0.30 -25.86 11.10
CA LEU A 49 0.97 -24.61 11.41
C LEU A 49 1.92 -24.78 12.61
N SER A 50 3.24 -24.65 12.39
CA SER A 50 4.24 -24.72 13.47
C SER A 50 4.68 -23.35 13.98
N LEU A 51 4.79 -22.35 13.09
CA LEU A 51 5.13 -20.97 13.41
C LEU A 51 4.55 -20.05 12.34
N LEU A 52 3.98 -18.92 12.75
CA LEU A 52 3.51 -17.86 11.88
C LEU A 52 4.10 -16.54 12.35
N ILE A 53 4.76 -15.82 11.43
CA ILE A 53 5.21 -14.45 11.68
C ILE A 53 4.30 -13.54 10.88
N ILE A 54 3.53 -12.72 11.58
CA ILE A 54 2.62 -11.74 10.98
C ILE A 54 3.23 -10.37 11.21
N ASN A 55 3.21 -9.56 10.16
CA ASN A 55 3.54 -8.16 10.26
C ASN A 55 2.43 -7.36 9.59
N GLU A 56 1.90 -6.37 10.31
CA GLU A 56 0.89 -5.46 9.81
C GLU A 56 1.41 -4.02 9.89
N TYR A 57 1.34 -3.32 8.75
CA TYR A 57 1.69 -1.91 8.65
C TYR A 57 0.48 -1.14 8.15
N PHE A 58 0.05 -0.15 8.93
CA PHE A 58 -0.88 0.85 8.47
C PHE A 58 -0.18 2.20 8.35
N ILE A 59 -0.15 2.74 7.13
CA ILE A 59 0.54 4.00 6.85
C ILE A 59 -0.49 4.98 6.30
N ARG A 60 -0.59 6.14 6.96
CA ARG A 60 -1.31 7.32 6.46
C ARG A 60 -0.33 8.46 6.35
N PHE A 61 -0.39 9.15 5.22
CA PHE A 61 0.39 10.35 4.97
C PHE A 61 -0.57 11.51 4.72
N GLN A 62 -0.20 12.69 5.20
CA GLN A 62 -0.92 13.92 4.89
C GLN A 62 -0.23 14.64 3.74
N TRP A 63 -1.01 15.21 2.83
CA TRP A 63 -0.46 16.08 1.81
C TRP A 63 -0.03 17.41 2.44
N LYS A 64 1.17 17.92 2.10
CA LYS A 64 1.62 19.25 2.54
C LYS A 64 0.62 20.35 2.23
N ARG A 65 -0.08 20.17 1.11
CA ARG A 65 -1.20 21.00 0.66
C ARG A 65 -2.32 20.05 0.31
N GLN A 66 -3.53 20.30 0.80
CA GLN A 66 -4.68 19.45 0.53
C GLN A 66 -5.22 19.66 -0.90
N PHE A 67 -5.99 18.70 -1.40
CA PHE A 67 -6.75 18.87 -2.64
C PHE A 67 -8.00 19.70 -2.37
N ILE A 68 -8.43 20.49 -3.35
CA ILE A 68 -9.66 21.28 -3.21
C ILE A 68 -10.84 20.38 -3.58
N GLU A 69 -11.70 20.06 -2.61
CA GLU A 69 -12.83 19.14 -2.80
C GLU A 69 -13.74 19.52 -3.97
N ARG A 70 -14.06 20.82 -4.11
CA ARG A 70 -14.90 21.33 -5.23
C ARG A 70 -14.28 21.15 -6.62
N ALA A 71 -12.98 20.85 -6.70
CA ALA A 71 -12.29 20.58 -7.96
C ALA A 71 -12.33 19.08 -8.32
N ALA A 72 -12.82 18.23 -7.42
CA ALA A 72 -13.03 16.82 -7.71
C ALA A 72 -14.14 16.65 -8.76
N SER A 73 -13.92 15.74 -9.70
CA SER A 73 -14.88 15.50 -10.79
C SER A 73 -14.86 14.04 -11.23
N VAL A 74 -15.98 13.56 -11.75
CA VAL A 74 -16.06 12.23 -12.34
C VAL A 74 -15.22 12.18 -13.61
N ARG A 75 -14.31 11.21 -13.66
CA ARG A 75 -13.35 10.99 -14.75
C ARG A 75 -13.19 9.48 -14.99
N SER A 76 -12.80 9.17 -16.22
CA SER A 76 -12.55 7.80 -16.64
C SER A 76 -11.19 7.30 -16.18
N PHE A 77 -11.13 6.07 -15.67
CA PHE A 77 -9.92 5.34 -15.33
C PHE A 77 -9.91 4.04 -16.14
N THR A 78 -8.80 3.78 -16.82
CA THR A 78 -8.60 2.55 -17.60
C THR A 78 -7.88 1.53 -16.74
N ASN A 79 -8.49 0.36 -16.54
CA ASN A 79 -7.90 -0.71 -15.76
C ASN A 79 -6.88 -1.53 -16.58
N ILE A 80 -6.21 -2.48 -15.92
CA ILE A 80 -5.21 -3.35 -16.55
C ILE A 80 -5.77 -4.20 -17.71
N ASP A 81 -7.07 -4.50 -17.70
CA ASP A 81 -7.77 -5.25 -18.75
C ASP A 81 -8.29 -4.34 -19.87
N SER A 82 -7.87 -3.06 -19.92
CA SER A 82 -8.36 -2.02 -20.85
C SER A 82 -9.83 -1.63 -20.70
N ASN A 83 -10.52 -2.12 -19.67
CA ASN A 83 -11.87 -1.69 -19.33
C ASN A 83 -11.84 -0.32 -18.67
N THR A 84 -12.77 0.54 -19.07
CA THR A 84 -12.89 1.90 -18.52
C THR A 84 -14.01 1.97 -17.48
N LYS A 85 -13.72 2.57 -16.32
CA LYS A 85 -14.70 2.85 -15.26
C LYS A 85 -14.63 4.32 -14.84
N GLN A 86 -15.74 4.86 -14.36
CA GLN A 86 -15.83 6.23 -13.89
C GLN A 86 -15.53 6.30 -12.39
N PHE A 87 -14.63 7.20 -11.99
CA PHE A 87 -14.29 7.48 -10.60
C PHE A 87 -14.27 8.98 -10.33
N VAL A 88 -14.53 9.38 -9.08
CA VAL A 88 -14.30 10.76 -8.64
C VAL A 88 -12.80 10.95 -8.50
N MET A 89 -12.21 11.78 -9.35
CA MET A 89 -10.78 12.10 -9.32
C MET A 89 -10.54 13.47 -8.71
N MET A 90 -9.55 13.54 -7.82
CA MET A 90 -9.06 14.79 -7.25
C MET A 90 -8.26 15.58 -8.28
N ARG A 91 -8.25 16.91 -8.17
CA ARG A 91 -7.50 17.78 -9.08
C ARG A 91 -6.82 18.92 -8.32
N ARG A 92 -5.55 19.16 -8.65
CA ARG A 92 -4.79 20.34 -8.23
C ARG A 92 -3.86 20.77 -9.36
N ILE A 93 -3.63 22.08 -9.47
CA ILE A 93 -2.62 22.66 -10.36
C ILE A 93 -1.61 23.39 -9.46
N GLU A 94 -0.35 22.97 -9.50
CA GLU A 94 0.75 23.64 -8.82
C GLU A 94 2.09 23.22 -9.42
N TYR A 95 3.15 23.91 -9.03
CA TYR A 95 4.53 23.51 -9.35
C TYR A 95 4.94 22.36 -8.43
N MET A 96 5.34 21.24 -9.03
CA MET A 96 5.85 20.06 -8.33
C MET A 96 7.19 19.63 -8.93
N LYS A 97 7.99 18.88 -8.17
CA LYS A 97 9.12 18.16 -8.75
C LYS A 97 8.56 17.11 -9.72
N TYR A 98 9.08 17.12 -10.93
CA TYR A 98 8.61 16.27 -12.03
C TYR A 98 9.80 15.73 -12.80
N ILE A 99 9.73 14.46 -13.18
CA ILE A 99 10.72 13.78 -14.00
C ILE A 99 9.99 13.12 -15.17
N ASN A 100 10.49 13.31 -16.38
CA ASN A 100 10.08 12.54 -17.54
C ASN A 100 11.19 11.53 -17.87
N ASP A 101 11.04 10.30 -17.38
CA ASP A 101 12.08 9.26 -17.45
C ASP A 101 11.88 8.38 -18.69
N LYS A 102 12.78 8.56 -19.66
CA LYS A 102 12.74 7.83 -20.93
C LYS A 102 13.20 6.37 -20.80
N ASP A 103 14.09 6.09 -19.85
CA ASP A 103 14.62 4.74 -19.64
C ASP A 103 13.57 3.88 -18.93
N MET A 104 12.90 4.44 -17.93
CA MET A 104 11.76 3.81 -17.24
C MET A 104 10.48 3.82 -18.11
N LYS A 105 10.42 4.69 -19.12
CA LYS A 105 9.24 5.00 -19.95
C LYS A 105 8.04 5.47 -19.13
N ALA A 106 8.27 6.43 -18.25
CA ALA A 106 7.25 6.93 -17.33
C ALA A 106 7.49 8.39 -16.94
N SER A 107 6.40 9.06 -16.59
CA SER A 107 6.40 10.34 -15.89
C SER A 107 6.35 10.11 -14.39
N VAL A 108 7.17 10.81 -13.62
CA VAL A 108 7.16 10.79 -12.15
C VAL A 108 6.83 12.19 -11.64
N VAL A 109 5.90 12.28 -10.71
CA VAL A 109 5.64 13.50 -9.95
C VAL A 109 5.81 13.24 -8.46
N PHE A 110 6.49 14.12 -7.75
CA PHE A 110 6.71 14.00 -6.30
C PHE A 110 5.76 14.95 -5.58
N VAL A 111 4.70 14.39 -4.99
CA VAL A 111 3.70 15.13 -4.23
C VAL A 111 4.23 15.31 -2.80
N PRO A 112 4.45 16.56 -2.33
CA PRO A 112 4.99 16.79 -1.00
C PRO A 112 4.03 16.32 0.11
N LEU A 113 4.58 15.64 1.10
CA LEU A 113 3.88 15.27 2.33
C LEU A 113 4.02 16.37 3.39
N GLU A 114 3.17 16.34 4.41
CA GLU A 114 3.21 17.29 5.53
C GLU A 114 4.56 17.24 6.26
N GLU A 115 5.10 16.04 6.41
CA GLU A 115 6.40 15.82 6.99
C GLU A 115 7.52 16.40 6.11
N ASN A 116 8.49 17.03 6.76
CA ASN A 116 9.58 17.70 6.06
C ASN A 116 10.41 16.72 5.23
N ASP A 117 10.75 17.16 4.03
CA ASP A 117 11.55 16.43 3.05
C ASP A 117 11.00 15.05 2.65
N MET A 118 9.72 14.77 2.91
CA MET A 118 9.04 13.56 2.44
C MET A 118 8.10 13.84 1.26
N TYR A 119 8.05 12.88 0.33
CA TYR A 119 7.25 12.98 -0.89
C TYR A 119 6.62 11.62 -1.23
N ALA A 120 5.39 11.64 -1.72
CA ALA A 120 4.84 10.52 -2.46
C ALA A 120 5.25 10.63 -3.94
N ALA A 121 6.02 9.68 -4.43
CA ALA A 121 6.32 9.57 -5.85
C ALA A 121 5.17 8.85 -6.57
N VAL A 122 4.48 9.56 -7.45
CA VAL A 122 3.46 8.98 -8.33
C VAL A 122 4.09 8.74 -9.69
N VAL A 123 4.18 7.48 -10.09
CA VAL A 123 4.81 7.04 -11.34
C VAL A 123 3.72 6.62 -12.31
N LEU A 124 3.63 7.30 -13.45
CA LEU A 124 2.66 7.06 -14.50
C LEU A 124 3.40 6.55 -15.76
N PRO A 125 3.14 5.31 -16.22
CA PRO A 125 3.65 4.84 -17.50
C PRO A 125 3.24 5.77 -18.65
N PHE A 126 4.06 5.83 -19.71
CA PHE A 126 3.62 6.46 -20.97
C PHE A 126 2.43 5.71 -21.59
N ASP A 127 1.69 6.39 -22.45
CA ASP A 127 0.44 5.87 -23.03
C ASP A 127 0.60 4.53 -23.79
N ASP A 128 1.80 4.24 -24.31
CA ASP A 128 2.14 2.98 -24.99
C ASP A 128 2.61 1.87 -24.04
N GLN A 129 2.55 2.10 -22.72
CA GLN A 129 3.03 1.19 -21.67
C GLN A 129 1.93 0.94 -20.62
N ASN A 130 2.01 -0.21 -19.96
CA ASN A 130 1.18 -0.50 -18.78
C ASN A 130 2.04 -0.61 -17.51
N VAL A 131 1.38 -0.75 -16.36
CA VAL A 131 2.03 -0.86 -15.06
C VAL A 131 2.95 -2.10 -14.96
N LEU A 132 2.59 -3.24 -15.57
CA LEU A 132 3.44 -4.44 -15.55
C LEU A 132 4.75 -4.23 -16.31
N ASP A 133 4.73 -3.51 -17.43
CA ASP A 133 5.93 -3.20 -18.19
C ASP A 133 6.82 -2.19 -17.47
N LEU A 134 6.22 -1.20 -16.81
CA LEU A 134 6.92 -0.27 -15.92
C LEU A 134 7.66 -1.02 -14.79
N LEU A 135 6.98 -1.95 -14.10
CA LEU A 135 7.56 -2.66 -12.95
C LEU A 135 8.83 -3.45 -13.30
N LYS A 136 8.96 -3.97 -14.53
CA LYS A 136 10.18 -4.65 -14.99
C LYS A 136 11.41 -3.72 -15.03
N ARG A 137 11.17 -2.42 -15.16
CA ARG A 137 12.21 -1.37 -15.27
C ARG A 137 12.45 -0.64 -13.95
N MET A 138 11.50 -0.70 -13.02
CA MET A 138 11.62 -0.14 -11.67
C MET A 138 12.62 -0.97 -10.85
N ASN A 139 13.87 -0.53 -10.83
CA ASN A 139 14.93 -1.17 -10.07
C ASN A 139 15.59 -0.16 -9.14
N VAL A 140 15.89 -0.57 -7.91
CA VAL A 140 16.74 0.20 -7.01
C VAL A 140 18.18 -0.05 -7.41
N ARG A 141 18.84 0.95 -8.00
CA ARG A 141 20.29 0.95 -8.10
C ARG A 141 20.82 1.47 -6.78
N VAL A 142 21.34 0.58 -5.94
CA VAL A 142 22.17 0.99 -4.80
C VAL A 142 23.48 1.51 -5.40
N LEU A 143 23.70 2.82 -5.28
CA LEU A 143 24.94 3.47 -5.68
C LEU A 143 26.04 3.22 -4.64
#